data_AF-A0A851DUC1-F1
#
_entry.id   AF-A0A851DUC1-F1
#
_cell.length_a   1.000
_cell.length_b   1.000
_cell.length_c   1.000
_cell.angle_alpha   90.00
_cell.angle_beta   90.00
_cell.angle_gamma   90.00
#
_symmetry.space_group_name_H-M   'P 1'
#
loop_
_entity.id
_entity.type
_entity.pdbx_description
1 polymer ?
#
loop_
_entity_poly.entity_id
_entity_poly.type
_entity_poly.pdbx_seq_one_letter_code
_entity_poly.pdbx_strand_id
1 'polypeptide(L)'
;ATTAPRIPPTRLALHHFDMNYSLQLKDLWPSVRAALLCEQKYGALLNNFISVDHVAQKLELLSATDFISEARKKAQQLQLGAAAEEAERGESRSQEVSGQGRTVMQAETMTEAETSLPLCASISSNIKCYTFPRGDITRFRPARPDILGLLDYYLLDAASLLPVLALNVQPDDFVLDLCAAPGGKTLALLQTGVCRHLAANDVSISRTKRLYHILHSYIPKEIRETVRVTSYDGRDWGQLESSTFHKV
;
A
#
# COMPACT_ATOMS: atom_id res chain seq x y z
N ALA A 1 -4.84 48.25 -22.34
CA ALA A 1 -5.74 47.30 -21.66
C ALA A 1 -4.91 46.51 -20.65
N THR A 2 -5.04 46.84 -19.36
CA THR A 2 -4.32 46.18 -18.28
C THR A 2 -5.04 44.86 -17.99
N THR A 3 -4.45 43.73 -18.37
CA THR A 3 -4.99 42.41 -18.05
C THR A 3 -4.94 42.22 -16.53
N ALA A 4 -6.05 41.79 -15.94
CA ALA A 4 -6.13 41.53 -14.51
C ALA A 4 -5.03 40.53 -14.08
N PRO A 5 -4.46 40.68 -12.87
CA PRO A 5 -3.41 39.79 -12.40
C PRO A 5 -3.93 38.34 -12.37
N ARG A 6 -3.27 37.46 -13.14
CA ARG A 6 -3.60 36.03 -13.16
C ARG A 6 -3.17 35.39 -11.83
N ILE A 7 -4.14 34.95 -11.04
CA ILE A 7 -3.88 34.17 -9.83
C ILE A 7 -3.31 32.80 -10.26
N PRO A 8 -2.16 32.37 -9.72
CA PRO A 8 -1.59 31.07 -10.06
C PRO A 8 -2.54 29.91 -9.67
N PRO A 9 -2.68 28.86 -10.50
CA PRO A 9 -3.50 27.69 -10.17
C PRO A 9 -3.12 27.04 -8.83
N THR A 10 -1.84 27.09 -8.46
CA THR A 10 -1.35 26.59 -7.15
C THR A 10 -1.93 27.37 -5.97
N ARG A 11 -2.14 28.68 -6.11
CA ARG A 11 -2.81 29.50 -5.09
C ARG A 11 -4.30 29.20 -5.03
N LEU A 12 -4.95 28.99 -6.18
CA LEU A 12 -6.36 28.59 -6.21
C LEU A 12 -6.57 27.22 -5.55
N ALA A 13 -5.69 26.25 -5.82
CA ALA A 13 -5.71 24.94 -5.17
C ALA A 13 -5.51 25.05 -3.66
N LEU A 14 -4.52 25.83 -3.21
CA LEU A 14 -4.27 26.02 -1.77
C LEU A 14 -5.45 26.69 -1.07
N HIS A 15 -6.05 27.72 -1.68
CA HIS A 15 -7.27 28.35 -1.16
C HIS A 15 -8.43 27.37 -1.06
N HIS A 16 -8.63 26.54 -2.10
CA HIS A 16 -9.65 25.49 -2.08
C HIS A 16 -9.39 24.47 -0.96
N PHE A 17 -8.14 24.03 -0.77
CA PHE A 17 -7.78 23.15 0.35
C PHE A 17 -8.02 23.81 1.71
N ASP A 18 -7.63 25.07 1.87
CA ASP A 18 -7.86 25.83 3.09
C ASP A 18 -9.37 25.95 3.42
N MET A 19 -10.23 26.18 2.42
CA MET A 19 -11.67 26.25 2.65
C MET A 19 -12.31 24.89 3.02
N ASN A 20 -11.87 23.81 2.38
CA ASN A 20 -12.53 22.50 2.54
C ASN A 20 -11.91 21.66 3.66
N TYR A 21 -10.58 21.56 3.69
CA TYR A 21 -9.88 20.67 4.61
C TYR A 21 -9.73 21.25 6.02
N SER A 22 -9.82 22.58 6.20
CA SER A 22 -9.93 23.16 7.54
C SER A 22 -11.20 22.70 8.26
N LEU A 23 -12.32 22.53 7.53
CA LEU A 23 -13.57 22.04 8.10
C LEU A 23 -13.51 20.53 8.40
N GLN A 24 -12.90 19.75 7.51
CA GLN A 24 -12.81 18.28 7.64
C GLN A 24 -11.79 17.84 8.71
N LEU A 25 -10.60 18.46 8.71
CA LEU A 25 -9.49 18.05 9.55
C LEU A 25 -9.34 18.91 10.82
N LYS A 26 -10.06 20.03 10.90
CA LYS A 26 -10.10 20.92 12.09
C LYS A 26 -8.68 21.26 12.56
N ASP A 27 -8.38 20.99 13.83
CA ASP A 27 -7.09 21.30 14.47
C ASP A 27 -5.91 20.53 13.86
N LEU A 28 -6.16 19.46 13.09
CA LEU A 28 -5.11 18.75 12.35
C LEU A 28 -4.72 19.46 11.05
N TRP A 29 -5.61 20.30 10.48
CA TRP A 29 -5.37 20.95 9.18
C TRP A 29 -4.05 21.73 9.13
N PRO A 30 -3.67 22.56 10.12
CA PRO A 30 -2.40 23.29 10.07
C PRO A 30 -1.17 22.38 9.86
N SER A 31 -1.13 21.21 10.53
CA SER A 31 -0.05 20.25 10.38
C SER A 31 -0.05 19.55 9.01
N VAL A 32 -1.22 19.17 8.50
CA VAL A 32 -1.37 18.53 7.18
C VAL A 32 -1.01 19.53 6.07
N ARG A 33 -1.50 20.76 6.18
CA ARG A 33 -1.18 21.87 5.28
C ARG A 33 0.32 22.14 5.25
N ALA A 34 0.98 22.20 6.40
CA ALA A 34 2.43 22.36 6.48
C ALA A 34 3.13 21.21 5.76
N ALA A 35 2.73 19.96 6.00
CA ALA A 35 3.29 18.79 5.32
C ALA A 35 3.09 18.81 3.79
N LEU A 36 1.93 19.26 3.31
CA LEU A 36 1.63 19.41 1.87
C LEU A 36 2.50 20.46 1.17
N LEU A 37 2.98 21.46 1.92
CA LEU A 37 3.83 22.53 1.41
C LEU A 37 5.32 22.26 1.63
N CYS A 38 5.65 21.25 2.44
CA CYS A 38 7.00 20.77 2.64
C CYS A 38 7.37 19.71 1.61
N GLU A 39 8.64 19.38 1.58
CA GLU A 39 9.13 18.31 0.75
C GLU A 39 8.59 16.94 1.18
N GLN A 40 8.16 16.14 0.21
CA GLN A 40 7.64 14.81 0.44
C GLN A 40 8.76 13.84 0.84
N LYS A 41 8.46 12.97 1.81
CA LYS A 41 9.30 11.84 2.16
C LYS A 41 9.03 10.66 1.23
N TYR A 42 10.09 10.05 0.72
CA TYR A 42 10.01 8.91 -0.20
C TYR A 42 10.39 7.60 0.51
N GLY A 43 9.81 6.50 0.04
CA GLY A 43 10.29 5.15 0.30
C GLY A 43 11.05 4.60 -0.91
N ALA A 44 11.95 3.66 -0.66
CA ALA A 44 12.67 2.88 -1.66
C ALA A 44 12.04 1.48 -1.75
N LEU A 45 11.16 1.28 -2.73
CA LEU A 45 10.59 -0.03 -3.05
C LEU A 45 11.67 -0.89 -3.69
N LEU A 46 12.10 -1.94 -3.00
CA LEU A 46 13.16 -2.80 -3.46
C LEU A 46 12.73 -3.60 -4.68
N ASN A 47 13.64 -3.76 -5.65
CA ASN A 47 13.37 -4.60 -6.80
C ASN A 47 13.75 -6.07 -6.49
N ASN A 48 12.74 -6.93 -6.35
CA ASN A 48 12.90 -8.35 -6.04
C ASN A 48 13.45 -9.17 -7.21
N PHE A 49 13.61 -8.59 -8.40
CA PHE A 49 14.17 -9.26 -9.59
C PHE A 49 15.69 -9.15 -9.71
N ILE A 50 16.35 -8.52 -8.74
CA ILE A 50 17.82 -8.38 -8.67
C ILE A 50 18.37 -9.04 -7.38
N SER A 51 19.67 -8.94 -7.14
CA SER A 51 20.28 -9.38 -5.87
C SER A 51 19.83 -8.49 -4.69
N VAL A 52 18.73 -8.91 -4.06
CA VAL A 52 18.00 -8.17 -3.01
C VAL A 52 18.87 -7.92 -1.77
N ASP A 53 19.69 -8.90 -1.37
CA ASP A 53 20.42 -8.86 -0.09
C ASP A 53 21.46 -7.74 -0.02
N HIS A 54 22.21 -7.53 -1.11
CA HIS A 54 23.23 -6.47 -1.14
C HIS A 54 22.62 -5.07 -1.06
N VAL A 55 21.51 -4.86 -1.77
CA VAL A 55 20.83 -3.57 -1.80
C VAL A 55 20.12 -3.29 -0.49
N ALA A 56 19.47 -4.30 0.10
CA ALA A 56 18.88 -4.23 1.44
C ALA A 56 19.93 -3.81 2.49
N GLN A 57 21.06 -4.52 2.57
CA GLN A 57 22.15 -4.20 3.52
C GLN A 57 22.67 -2.77 3.34
N LYS A 58 22.78 -2.30 2.08
CA LYS A 58 23.21 -0.93 1.79
C LYS A 58 22.19 0.11 2.28
N LEU A 59 20.89 -0.15 2.15
CA LEU A 59 19.84 0.74 2.66
C LEU A 59 19.81 0.74 4.19
N GLU A 60 20.01 -0.43 4.80
CA GLU A 60 20.10 -0.59 6.27
C GLU A 60 21.31 0.13 6.86
N LEU A 61 22.46 0.11 6.16
CA LEU A 61 23.64 0.89 6.55
C LEU A 61 23.38 2.41 6.56
N LEU A 62 22.40 2.88 5.78
CA LEU A 62 21.93 4.27 5.81
C LEU A 62 20.89 4.52 6.92
N SER A 63 20.68 3.58 7.84
CA SER A 63 19.64 3.62 8.88
C SER A 63 18.20 3.63 8.34
N ALA A 64 17.99 3.23 7.09
CA ALA A 64 16.63 3.02 6.57
C ALA A 64 16.10 1.65 7.00
N THR A 65 14.81 1.55 7.25
CA THR A 65 14.14 0.31 7.70
C THR A 65 13.02 -0.07 6.76
N ASP A 66 12.81 -1.38 6.58
CA ASP A 66 11.65 -1.90 5.85
C ASP A 66 10.37 -1.75 6.69
N PHE A 67 9.60 -0.70 6.40
CA PHE A 67 8.43 -0.35 7.22
C PHE A 67 7.33 -1.43 7.15
N ILE A 68 7.29 -2.23 6.09
CA ILE A 68 6.30 -3.30 5.91
C ILE A 68 6.62 -4.45 6.87
N SER A 69 7.88 -4.89 6.90
CA SER A 69 8.34 -5.91 7.84
C SER A 69 8.23 -5.43 9.30
N GLU A 70 8.54 -4.16 9.58
CA GLU A 70 8.37 -3.58 10.91
C GLU A 70 6.90 -3.57 11.36
N ALA A 71 5.98 -3.19 10.48
CA ALA A 71 4.54 -3.19 10.77
C ALA A 71 4.04 -4.60 11.11
N ARG A 72 4.47 -5.63 10.34
CA ARG A 72 4.12 -7.03 10.61
C ARG A 72 4.64 -7.50 11.98
N LYS A 73 5.90 -7.21 12.30
CA LYS A 73 6.49 -7.56 13.60
C LYS A 73 5.73 -6.92 14.77
N LYS A 74 5.37 -5.64 14.64
CA LYS A 74 4.56 -4.93 15.65
C LYS A 74 3.16 -5.54 15.80
N ALA A 75 2.50 -5.90 14.70
CA ALA A 75 1.19 -6.54 14.74
C ALA A 75 1.22 -7.91 15.43
N GLN A 76 2.24 -8.72 15.15
CA GLN A 76 2.44 -10.03 15.81
C GLN A 76 2.70 -9.88 17.32
N GLN A 77 3.52 -8.90 17.72
CA GLN A 77 3.79 -8.63 19.14
C GLN A 77 2.53 -8.21 19.90
N LEU A 78 1.68 -7.38 19.31
CA LEU A 78 0.41 -6.97 19.91
C LEU A 78 -0.57 -8.16 20.07
N GLN A 79 -0.59 -9.08 19.11
CA GLN A 79 -1.42 -10.30 19.21
C GLN A 79 -0.95 -11.24 20.33
N LEU A 80 0.36 -11.42 20.47
CA LEU A 80 0.95 -12.22 21.57
C LEU A 80 0.70 -11.58 22.94
N GLY A 81 0.76 -10.25 23.03
CA GLY A 81 0.44 -9.51 24.27
C GLY A 81 -1.03 -9.63 24.66
N ALA A 82 -1.95 -9.51 23.71
CA ALA A 82 -3.40 -9.65 23.96
C ALA A 82 -3.77 -11.07 24.41
N ALA A 83 -3.16 -12.10 23.82
CA ALA A 83 -3.39 -13.49 24.23
C ALA A 83 -2.87 -13.81 25.64
N ALA A 84 -1.79 -13.14 26.08
CA ALA A 84 -1.26 -13.29 27.44
C ALA A 84 -2.17 -12.61 28.49
N GLU A 85 -2.71 -11.43 28.18
CA GLU A 85 -3.66 -10.74 29.07
C GLU A 85 -5.03 -11.47 29.17
N GLU A 86 -5.49 -12.11 28.10
CA GLU A 86 -6.71 -12.94 28.13
C GLU A 86 -6.53 -14.22 28.97
N ALA A 87 -5.33 -14.82 28.95
CA ALA A 87 -5.01 -15.99 29.77
C ALA A 87 -5.01 -15.66 31.28
N GLU A 88 -4.45 -14.52 31.67
CA GLU A 88 -4.46 -14.07 33.08
C GLU A 88 -5.87 -13.70 33.59
N ARG A 89 -6.74 -13.20 32.70
CA ARG A 89 -8.14 -12.87 33.05
C ARG A 89 -9.05 -14.11 33.15
N GLY A 90 -8.66 -15.22 32.53
CA GLY A 90 -9.38 -16.51 32.58
C GLY A 90 -9.19 -17.27 33.89
N GLU A 91 -8.04 -17.12 34.55
CA GLU A 91 -7.74 -17.81 35.83
C GLU A 91 -8.43 -17.18 37.04
N SER A 92 -8.87 -15.93 36.95
CA SER A 92 -9.53 -15.22 38.06
C SER A 92 -11.03 -15.51 38.20
N ARG A 93 -11.63 -16.36 37.34
CA ARG A 93 -13.10 -16.53 37.25
C ARG A 93 -13.62 -17.92 37.63
N SER A 94 -12.78 -18.80 38.18
CA SER A 94 -13.12 -20.20 38.49
C SER A 94 -13.32 -20.53 39.97
N GLN A 95 -13.68 -19.54 40.80
CA GLN A 95 -14.18 -19.78 42.16
C GLN A 95 -15.44 -18.98 42.43
N GLU A 96 -16.60 -19.60 42.18
CA GLU A 96 -17.80 -19.55 43.03
C GLU A 96 -18.90 -20.43 42.42
N VAL A 97 -19.16 -21.59 43.04
CA VAL A 97 -20.30 -22.48 42.76
C VAL A 97 -21.15 -22.53 44.02
N SER A 98 -22.45 -22.21 43.91
CA SER A 98 -23.56 -22.91 44.61
C SER A 98 -24.89 -22.16 44.47
N GLY A 99 -25.97 -22.84 44.04
CA GLY A 99 -27.35 -22.46 44.39
C GLY A 99 -28.45 -22.55 43.32
N GLN A 100 -28.98 -23.76 43.10
CA GLN A 100 -30.38 -24.14 42.78
C GLN A 100 -31.30 -23.29 41.84
N GLY A 101 -31.54 -23.84 40.63
CA GLY A 101 -32.85 -24.35 40.16
C GLY A 101 -34.04 -23.41 39.87
N ARG A 102 -34.40 -23.25 38.58
CA ARG A 102 -35.73 -23.63 37.98
C ARG A 102 -35.86 -23.18 36.52
N THR A 103 -36.52 -24.05 35.75
CA THR A 103 -36.87 -24.00 34.32
C THR A 103 -37.86 -22.86 33.97
N VAL A 104 -37.73 -22.24 32.79
CA VAL A 104 -38.78 -22.04 31.74
C VAL A 104 -38.41 -20.91 30.74
N MET A 105 -38.44 -21.30 29.45
CA MET A 105 -38.70 -20.56 28.19
C MET A 105 -37.75 -19.50 27.62
N GLN A 106 -37.18 -19.88 26.46
CA GLN A 106 -37.00 -19.12 25.20
C GLN A 106 -36.82 -17.59 25.28
N ALA A 107 -35.61 -17.16 24.93
CA ALA A 107 -35.39 -16.01 24.07
C ALA A 107 -34.13 -16.25 23.23
N GLU A 108 -34.31 -16.21 21.91
CA GLU A 108 -33.26 -16.23 20.92
C GLU A 108 -32.24 -15.14 21.22
N THR A 109 -30.99 -15.51 21.47
CA THR A 109 -29.86 -14.59 21.41
C THR A 109 -28.88 -15.18 20.43
N MET A 110 -28.86 -14.57 19.25
CA MET A 110 -27.90 -14.81 18.19
C MET A 110 -26.52 -14.66 18.81
N THR A 111 -25.76 -15.75 18.84
CA THR A 111 -24.34 -15.72 19.15
C THR A 111 -23.65 -14.95 18.03
N GLU A 112 -23.48 -13.65 18.22
CA GLU A 112 -22.46 -12.84 17.54
C GLU A 112 -21.08 -13.35 18.01
N ALA A 113 -20.73 -14.53 17.52
CA ALA A 113 -19.34 -14.98 17.44
C ALA A 113 -18.81 -14.56 16.06
N GLU A 114 -18.84 -13.26 15.79
CA GLU A 114 -17.92 -12.69 14.81
C GLU A 114 -16.55 -12.63 15.49
N THR A 115 -15.87 -13.77 15.46
CA THR A 115 -14.43 -13.82 15.66
C THR A 115 -13.79 -12.83 14.69
N SER A 116 -13.37 -11.70 15.23
CA SER A 116 -12.57 -10.69 14.54
C SER A 116 -11.26 -11.34 14.11
N LEU A 117 -11.28 -11.95 12.92
CA LEU A 117 -10.08 -12.39 12.22
C LEU A 117 -9.13 -11.18 12.18
N PRO A 118 -7.92 -11.27 12.75
CA PRO A 118 -7.05 -10.12 12.81
C PRO A 118 -6.66 -9.77 11.37
N LEU A 119 -7.14 -8.63 10.89
CA LEU A 119 -6.91 -8.05 9.56
C LEU A 119 -5.42 -7.99 9.15
N CYS A 120 -4.51 -8.19 10.10
CA CYS A 120 -3.06 -8.16 9.89
C CYS A 120 -2.41 -9.52 9.60
N ALA A 121 -3.12 -10.66 9.75
CA ALA A 121 -2.49 -11.98 9.68
C ALA A 121 -2.17 -12.48 8.26
N SER A 122 -2.78 -11.93 7.21
CA SER A 122 -2.78 -12.57 5.88
C SER A 122 -2.09 -11.80 4.75
N ILE A 123 -1.52 -10.62 5.00
CA ILE A 123 -0.79 -9.88 3.96
C ILE A 123 0.62 -10.47 3.83
N SER A 124 0.74 -11.66 3.24
CA SER A 124 2.02 -12.26 2.85
C SER A 124 2.48 -11.67 1.52
N SER A 125 3.00 -10.44 1.57
CA SER A 125 3.60 -9.80 0.40
C SER A 125 5.12 -9.84 0.49
N ASN A 126 5.76 -10.21 -0.63
CA ASN A 126 7.21 -10.13 -0.82
C ASN A 126 7.70 -8.68 -0.99
N ILE A 127 6.81 -7.69 -0.84
CA ILE A 127 7.15 -6.27 -0.99
C ILE A 127 8.03 -5.85 0.18
N LYS A 128 9.20 -5.31 -0.15
CA LYS A 128 10.12 -4.66 0.79
C LYS A 128 10.23 -3.19 0.42
N CYS A 129 10.02 -2.28 1.38
CA CYS A 129 10.14 -0.85 1.12
C CYS A 129 10.82 -0.13 2.28
N TYR A 130 11.95 0.47 1.98
CA TYR A 130 12.80 1.11 2.97
C TYR A 130 12.45 2.59 3.14
N THR A 131 12.35 3.04 4.38
CA THR A 131 12.14 4.45 4.74
C THR A 131 13.10 4.87 5.85
N PHE A 132 13.55 6.12 5.84
CA PHE A 132 14.30 6.66 6.97
C PHE A 132 13.39 6.83 8.21
N PRO A 133 13.92 6.87 9.44
CA PRO A 133 13.14 7.02 10.66
C PRO A 133 12.28 8.29 10.69
N ARG A 134 11.23 8.33 11.51
CA ARG A 134 10.38 9.51 11.67
C ARG A 134 11.22 10.73 12.09
N GLY A 135 11.05 11.86 11.40
CA GLY A 135 11.84 13.09 11.64
C GLY A 135 13.12 13.18 10.81
N ASP A 136 13.59 12.08 10.24
CA ASP A 136 14.70 12.09 9.30
C ASP A 136 14.22 12.48 7.89
N ILE A 137 14.87 13.52 7.33
CA ILE A 137 14.62 14.12 6.02
C ILE A 137 15.66 13.72 4.96
N THR A 138 16.53 12.77 5.27
CA THR A 138 17.52 12.23 4.33
C THR A 138 16.82 11.65 3.10
N ARG A 139 17.43 11.86 1.93
CA ARG A 139 16.93 11.33 0.66
C ARG A 139 17.71 10.11 0.24
N PHE A 140 17.00 9.12 -0.30
CA PHE A 140 17.64 8.06 -1.06
C PHE A 140 18.29 8.64 -2.31
N ARG A 141 19.41 8.04 -2.72
CA ARG A 141 20.04 8.37 -4.00
C ARG A 141 19.15 7.86 -5.15
N PRO A 142 19.33 8.38 -6.37
CA PRO A 142 18.72 7.76 -7.54
C PRO A 142 19.16 6.30 -7.68
N ALA A 143 18.21 5.46 -8.07
CA ALA A 143 18.42 4.04 -8.35
C ALA A 143 19.50 3.83 -9.41
N ARG A 144 20.22 2.71 -9.31
CA ARG A 144 21.28 2.35 -10.26
C ARG A 144 20.99 0.99 -10.90
N PRO A 145 21.33 0.82 -12.18
CA PRO A 145 21.18 -0.46 -12.85
C PRO A 145 22.20 -1.46 -12.31
N ASP A 146 21.78 -2.71 -12.21
CA ASP A 146 22.64 -3.86 -11.93
C ASP A 146 23.33 -4.37 -13.22
N ILE A 147 23.96 -5.55 -13.12
CA ILE A 147 24.66 -6.19 -14.24
C ILE A 147 23.69 -6.57 -15.38
N LEU A 148 22.42 -6.84 -15.05
CA LEU A 148 21.35 -7.14 -16.01
C LEU A 148 20.68 -5.87 -16.56
N GLY A 149 21.10 -4.69 -16.11
CA GLY A 149 20.54 -3.41 -16.51
C GLY A 149 19.24 -3.04 -15.78
N LEU A 150 18.86 -3.77 -14.73
CA LEU A 150 17.66 -3.52 -13.94
C LEU A 150 17.97 -2.61 -12.75
N LEU A 151 17.09 -1.65 -12.48
CA LEU A 151 17.24 -0.70 -11.39
C LEU A 151 17.00 -1.36 -10.03
N ASP A 152 17.80 -0.96 -9.03
CA ASP A 152 17.86 -1.60 -7.71
C ASP A 152 16.67 -1.34 -6.79
N TYR A 153 16.09 -0.14 -6.81
CA TYR A 153 14.86 0.19 -6.10
C TYR A 153 14.10 1.33 -6.80
N TYR A 154 12.80 1.40 -6.58
CA TYR A 154 11.95 2.48 -7.11
C TYR A 154 11.62 3.47 -6.00
N LEU A 155 11.88 4.76 -6.24
CA LEU A 155 11.50 5.83 -5.31
C LEU A 155 10.05 6.24 -5.54
N LEU A 156 9.24 6.13 -4.49
CA LEU A 156 7.83 6.49 -4.50
C LEU A 156 7.39 7.00 -3.14
N ASP A 157 6.23 7.63 -3.08
CA ASP A 157 5.55 7.87 -1.81
C ASP A 157 5.25 6.52 -1.14
N ALA A 158 5.82 6.26 0.03
CA ALA A 158 5.64 5.00 0.76
C ALA A 158 4.15 4.68 1.00
N ALA A 159 3.30 5.71 1.17
CA ALA A 159 1.86 5.54 1.32
C ALA A 159 1.19 4.92 0.07
N SER A 160 1.79 5.07 -1.12
CA SER A 160 1.28 4.47 -2.36
C SER A 160 1.36 2.94 -2.38
N LEU A 161 2.09 2.31 -1.46
CA LEU A 161 2.11 0.85 -1.30
C LEU A 161 0.90 0.33 -0.50
N LEU A 162 0.28 1.17 0.34
CA LEU A 162 -0.81 0.72 1.21
C LEU A 162 -2.01 0.17 0.43
N PRO A 163 -2.47 0.77 -0.69
CA PRO A 163 -3.53 0.18 -1.50
C PRO A 163 -3.14 -1.19 -2.09
N VAL A 164 -1.88 -1.36 -2.49
CA VAL A 164 -1.37 -2.63 -3.05
C VAL A 164 -1.35 -3.72 -1.98
N LEU A 165 -0.91 -3.38 -0.77
CA LEU A 165 -0.92 -4.28 0.38
C LEU A 165 -2.36 -4.64 0.80
N ALA A 166 -3.26 -3.65 0.84
CA ALA A 166 -4.66 -3.84 1.18
C ALA A 166 -5.43 -4.67 0.14
N LEU A 167 -5.05 -4.57 -1.14
CA LEU A 167 -5.61 -5.39 -2.21
C LEU A 167 -5.34 -6.89 -1.97
N ASN A 168 -4.27 -7.22 -1.26
CA ASN A 168 -3.93 -8.57 -0.80
C ASN A 168 -4.01 -9.62 -1.93
N VAL A 169 -3.25 -9.39 -3.00
CA VAL A 169 -3.14 -10.29 -4.15
C VAL A 169 -2.66 -11.67 -3.72
N GLN A 170 -3.35 -12.71 -4.17
CA GLN A 170 -3.04 -14.10 -3.93
C GLN A 170 -2.42 -14.75 -5.18
N PRO A 171 -1.73 -15.89 -5.04
CA PRO A 171 -1.36 -16.71 -6.19
C PRO A 171 -2.59 -17.02 -7.06
N ASP A 172 -2.41 -16.97 -8.37
CA ASP A 172 -3.44 -17.21 -9.40
C ASP A 172 -4.51 -16.11 -9.57
N ASP A 173 -4.35 -14.96 -8.91
CA ASP A 173 -5.19 -13.80 -9.19
C ASP A 173 -4.94 -13.20 -10.57
N PHE A 174 -6.03 -12.95 -11.30
CA PHE A 174 -6.03 -12.03 -12.45
C PHE A 174 -6.25 -10.61 -11.92
N VAL A 175 -5.24 -9.76 -12.07
CA VAL A 175 -5.24 -8.41 -11.52
C VAL A 175 -5.33 -7.36 -12.62
N LEU A 176 -6.13 -6.33 -12.40
CA LEU A 176 -6.25 -5.16 -13.25
C LEU A 176 -5.80 -3.91 -12.51
N ASP A 177 -4.85 -3.17 -13.05
CA ASP A 177 -4.56 -1.79 -12.64
C ASP A 177 -5.20 -0.85 -13.68
N LEU A 178 -6.40 -0.37 -13.38
CA LEU A 178 -7.25 0.35 -14.36
C LEU A 178 -6.71 1.75 -14.72
N CYS A 179 -5.91 2.35 -13.83
CA CYS A 179 -5.33 3.69 -13.93
C CYS A 179 -3.83 3.64 -13.60
N ALA A 180 -3.11 2.81 -14.34
CA ALA A 180 -1.79 2.31 -14.03
C ALA A 180 -0.67 3.35 -14.15
N ALA A 181 -0.71 4.21 -15.16
CA ALA A 181 0.45 5.04 -15.45
C ALA A 181 0.62 6.16 -14.40
N PRO A 182 1.85 6.57 -14.03
CA PRO A 182 3.12 6.17 -14.64
C PRO A 182 3.65 4.79 -14.23
N GLY A 183 3.01 4.06 -13.31
CA GLY A 183 3.34 2.64 -13.06
C GLY A 183 3.90 2.27 -11.70
N GLY A 184 3.92 3.18 -10.72
CA GLY A 184 4.46 2.86 -9.39
C GLY A 184 3.70 1.76 -8.65
N LYS A 185 2.36 1.75 -8.77
CA LYS A 185 1.49 0.71 -8.17
C LYS A 185 1.54 -0.58 -8.98
N THR A 186 1.50 -0.49 -10.30
CA THR A 186 1.72 -1.62 -11.22
C THR A 186 3.04 -2.33 -10.93
N LEU A 187 4.12 -1.57 -10.73
CA LEU A 187 5.42 -2.10 -10.34
C LEU A 187 5.33 -2.81 -8.98
N ALA A 188 4.74 -2.16 -7.97
CA ALA A 188 4.57 -2.77 -6.65
C ALA A 188 3.72 -4.06 -6.68
N LEU A 189 2.69 -4.13 -7.52
CA LEU A 189 1.91 -5.36 -7.76
C LEU A 189 2.79 -6.48 -8.31
N LEU A 190 3.67 -6.20 -9.27
CA LEU A 190 4.62 -7.18 -9.78
C LEU A 190 5.65 -7.61 -8.73
N GLN A 191 6.09 -6.69 -7.88
CA GLN A 191 7.02 -6.98 -6.78
C GLN A 191 6.44 -7.93 -5.72
N THR A 192 5.12 -8.15 -5.70
CA THR A 192 4.51 -9.19 -4.85
C THR A 192 5.00 -10.60 -5.22
N GLY A 193 5.38 -10.82 -6.49
CA GLY A 193 5.82 -12.11 -7.03
C GLY A 193 4.70 -13.15 -7.21
N VAL A 194 3.47 -12.84 -6.82
CA VAL A 194 2.32 -13.76 -6.91
C VAL A 194 1.37 -13.43 -8.07
N CYS A 195 1.49 -12.22 -8.64
CA CYS A 195 0.67 -11.77 -9.76
C CYS A 195 1.11 -12.44 -11.07
N ARG A 196 0.39 -13.48 -11.50
CA ARG A 196 0.67 -14.20 -12.76
C ARG A 196 0.18 -13.45 -14.00
N HIS A 197 -1.00 -12.82 -13.89
CA HIS A 197 -1.62 -12.09 -14.98
C HIS A 197 -1.97 -10.68 -14.52
N LEU A 198 -1.35 -9.68 -15.15
CA LEU A 198 -1.57 -8.27 -14.84
C LEU A 198 -1.99 -7.52 -16.10
N ALA A 199 -3.18 -6.94 -16.09
CA ALA A 199 -3.58 -5.93 -17.06
C ALA A 199 -3.32 -4.54 -16.47
N ALA A 200 -2.61 -3.68 -17.20
CA ALA A 200 -2.31 -2.32 -16.77
C ALA A 200 -2.82 -1.33 -17.82
N ASN A 201 -3.86 -0.59 -17.46
CA ASN A 201 -4.53 0.36 -18.35
C ASN A 201 -4.28 1.80 -17.90
N ASP A 202 -4.08 2.72 -18.83
CA ASP A 202 -4.20 4.16 -18.56
C ASP A 202 -4.69 4.85 -19.83
N VAL A 203 -5.68 5.72 -19.71
CA VAL A 203 -6.29 6.43 -20.84
C VAL A 203 -5.27 7.26 -21.64
N SER A 204 -4.19 7.71 -21.00
CA SER A 204 -3.19 8.57 -21.61
C SER A 204 -2.03 7.79 -22.20
N ILE A 205 -1.98 7.73 -23.53
CA ILE A 205 -0.89 7.07 -24.29
C ILE A 205 0.50 7.59 -23.87
N SER A 206 0.64 8.90 -23.63
CA SER A 206 1.93 9.49 -23.22
C SER A 206 2.36 9.03 -21.83
N ARG A 207 1.42 8.83 -20.90
CA ARG A 207 1.71 8.27 -19.57
C ARG A 207 1.99 6.77 -19.68
N THR A 208 1.25 6.03 -20.49
CA THR A 208 1.49 4.60 -20.74
C THR A 208 2.89 4.34 -21.29
N LYS A 209 3.44 5.23 -22.15
CA LYS A 209 4.86 5.15 -22.55
C LYS A 209 5.83 5.22 -21.37
N ARG A 210 5.51 6.00 -20.33
CA ARG A 210 6.33 6.07 -19.09
C ARG A 210 6.20 4.78 -18.28
N LEU A 211 5.00 4.20 -18.22
CA LEU A 211 4.77 2.88 -17.62
C LEU A 211 5.61 1.82 -18.34
N TYR A 212 5.61 1.78 -19.67
CA TYR A 212 6.48 0.89 -20.45
C TYR A 212 7.96 1.07 -20.07
N HIS A 213 8.44 2.31 -19.98
CA HIS A 213 9.82 2.58 -19.58
C HIS A 213 10.14 2.06 -18.17
N ILE A 214 9.23 2.23 -17.22
CA ILE A 214 9.36 1.68 -15.87
C ILE A 214 9.40 0.14 -15.92
N LEU A 215 8.47 -0.51 -16.61
CA LEU A 215 8.49 -1.96 -16.75
C LEU A 215 9.81 -2.43 -17.37
N HIS A 216 10.30 -1.75 -18.41
CA HIS A 216 11.58 -2.07 -19.04
C HIS A 216 12.78 -1.93 -18.11
N SER A 217 12.76 -0.97 -17.19
CA SER A 217 13.89 -0.64 -16.31
C SER A 217 13.93 -1.48 -15.04
N TYR A 218 12.81 -2.08 -14.63
CA TYR A 218 12.71 -2.81 -13.36
C TYR A 218 12.37 -4.29 -13.52
N ILE A 219 11.74 -4.70 -14.62
CA ILE A 219 11.19 -6.06 -14.77
C ILE A 219 11.95 -6.83 -15.86
N PRO A 220 12.39 -8.08 -15.58
CA PRO A 220 12.94 -9.00 -16.58
C PRO A 220 11.98 -9.25 -17.74
N LYS A 221 12.52 -9.60 -18.91
CA LYS A 221 11.73 -9.71 -20.14
C LYS A 221 10.61 -10.75 -20.01
N GLU A 222 10.91 -11.87 -19.36
CA GLU A 222 10.02 -13.03 -19.19
C GLU A 222 8.76 -12.65 -18.42
N ILE A 223 8.90 -11.79 -17.41
CA ILE A 223 7.79 -11.33 -16.59
C ILE A 223 7.05 -10.18 -17.29
N ARG A 224 7.75 -9.31 -18.03
CA ARG A 224 7.09 -8.25 -18.81
C ARG A 224 6.09 -8.80 -19.83
N GLU A 225 6.38 -9.98 -20.40
CA GLU A 225 5.50 -10.63 -21.37
C GLU A 225 4.17 -11.11 -20.75
N THR A 226 4.10 -11.26 -19.42
CA THR A 226 2.83 -11.57 -18.72
C THR A 226 1.97 -10.34 -18.42
N VAL A 227 2.52 -9.13 -18.64
CA VAL A 227 1.85 -7.86 -18.37
C VAL A 227 1.24 -7.31 -19.65
N ARG A 228 -0.09 -7.21 -19.69
CA ARG A 228 -0.81 -6.59 -20.80
C ARG A 228 -1.02 -5.11 -20.53
N VAL A 229 -0.37 -4.25 -21.30
CA VAL A 229 -0.51 -2.79 -21.18
C VAL A 229 -1.47 -2.26 -22.25
N THR A 230 -2.48 -1.50 -21.85
CA THR A 230 -3.51 -0.93 -22.75
C THR A 230 -3.71 0.57 -22.53
N SER A 231 -4.42 1.23 -23.46
CA SER A 231 -4.77 2.65 -23.33
C SER A 231 -6.20 2.92 -23.76
N TYR A 232 -7.13 2.40 -22.96
CA TYR A 232 -8.57 2.59 -23.11
C TYR A 232 -9.13 3.50 -22.01
N ASP A 233 -10.30 4.07 -22.25
CA ASP A 233 -11.07 4.74 -21.20
C ASP A 233 -11.56 3.68 -20.20
N GLY A 234 -11.11 3.78 -18.94
CA GLY A 234 -11.44 2.79 -17.92
C GLY A 234 -12.94 2.74 -17.58
N ARG A 235 -13.71 3.78 -17.93
CA ARG A 235 -15.17 3.81 -17.74
C ARG A 235 -15.89 2.79 -18.62
N ASP A 236 -15.28 2.44 -19.75
CA ASP A 236 -15.84 1.49 -20.72
C ASP A 236 -15.32 0.05 -20.50
N TRP A 237 -14.48 -0.17 -19.48
CA TRP A 237 -13.80 -1.46 -19.29
C TRP A 237 -14.76 -2.64 -19.12
N GLY A 238 -15.88 -2.44 -18.42
CA GLY A 238 -16.89 -3.48 -18.24
C GLY A 238 -17.54 -3.96 -19.54
N GLN A 239 -17.48 -3.16 -20.62
CA GLN A 239 -17.96 -3.54 -21.95
C GLN A 239 -16.89 -4.31 -22.73
N LEU A 240 -15.62 -4.05 -22.46
CA LEU A 240 -14.48 -4.73 -23.08
C LEU A 240 -14.29 -6.13 -22.47
N GLU A 241 -14.18 -6.18 -21.14
CA GLU A 241 -13.90 -7.38 -20.37
C GLU A 241 -14.65 -7.35 -19.05
N SER A 242 -15.81 -8.00 -19.02
CA SER A 242 -16.58 -8.19 -17.79
C SER A 242 -16.14 -9.46 -17.05
N SER A 243 -16.18 -9.41 -15.72
CA SER A 243 -16.00 -10.57 -14.82
C SER A 243 -14.72 -11.39 -15.05
N THR A 244 -13.66 -10.75 -15.57
CA THR A 244 -12.40 -11.42 -15.93
C THR A 244 -11.36 -11.34 -14.80
N PHE A 245 -11.42 -10.30 -13.96
CA PHE A 245 -10.41 -10.01 -12.95
C PHE A 245 -10.90 -10.37 -11.55
N HIS A 246 -10.04 -10.99 -10.76
CA HIS A 246 -10.31 -11.27 -9.34
C HIS A 246 -10.09 -10.03 -8.48
N LYS A 247 -9.17 -9.14 -8.90
CA LYS A 247 -8.79 -7.91 -8.18
C LYS A 247 -8.58 -6.75 -9.15
N VAL A 248 -9.04 -5.56 -8.76
CA VAL A 248 -8.94 -4.30 -9.52
C VAL A 248 -8.47 -3.17 -8.60
#